data_AF-A0AA37MA69-F1
#
_entry.id   AF-A0AA37MA69-F1
#
_cell.length_a   1.000
_cell.length_b   1.000
_cell.length_c   1.000
_cell.angle_alpha   90.00
_cell.angle_beta   90.00
_cell.angle_gamma   90.00
#
_symmetry.space_group_name_H-M   'P 1'
#
loop_
_entity.id
_entity.type
_entity.pdbx_description
1 polymer ?
#
loop_
_entity_poly.entity_id
_entity_poly.type
_entity_poly.pdbx_seq_one_letter_code
_entity_poly.pdbx_strand_id
1 'polypeptide(L)'
;MTSVTQLYDAKRLQKRAKTNGAHAPDDDGDGPDGSRRVIQIKAAEQPRVVDETETALIDMGAPVYVRAGRLVQPILEETLASGGRATVVGRIKELCSASLTDLLGRAVTFKRYSEQRQTWIKTDPPRWVAEHLLARAGMWTFPRLSGVITTPTLRPDGSLLDTAGYDEATGLFVLLDPGFRLPHIPSRPTRADAERALELLTDIVSGFPFVGPADRSVALSGILTTVLRPALPVVPLHAIRAHSPGTGKSYLVDLFSAIAAGRPCPVITAGKTEEETEKRLGAMLLDGAPLISIDNANGELGGDMLCQMTERPLVRVRVLGRSESPEIECRSMPFATGNKLTLVGDMTRRAVLCSLDAQVERPELRNFDFDPVLRAMADRGRYVAAALTILLAYRAASSPRVCGPLGSYGAWSATVRSALIWLGEADPTASMETARAEDPNLSQQRELFEHWQEHLDEGRFYSVSEVVAVACETDQFDQQYRRPLFRDLLMVRTGARAATPSTVSIGKWFKTLSGQVMAGHRLVDHPDEKRGNRYALMRLHASDDDDARQTVSP
;
A
#
# COMPACT_ATOMS: atom_id res chain seq x y z
N MET A 1 -2.20 31.42 -3.47
CA MET A 1 -1.01 31.52 -2.59
C MET A 1 -1.43 31.35 -1.11
N THR A 2 -2.25 30.35 -0.81
CA THR A 2 -3.04 30.30 0.44
C THR A 2 -2.64 29.13 1.37
N SER A 3 -1.51 28.45 1.13
CA SER A 3 -1.22 27.16 1.80
C SER A 3 -0.41 27.25 3.09
N VAL A 4 0.51 28.21 3.23
CA VAL A 4 1.42 28.26 4.39
C VAL A 4 0.77 28.93 5.61
N THR A 5 0.10 30.08 5.42
CA THR A 5 -0.53 30.84 6.52
C THR A 5 -1.62 30.03 7.23
N GLN A 6 -2.45 29.29 6.49
CA GLN A 6 -3.50 28.45 7.07
C GLN A 6 -2.93 27.28 7.91
N LEU A 7 -1.79 26.70 7.52
CA LEU A 7 -1.09 25.68 8.31
C LEU A 7 -0.52 26.23 9.62
N TYR A 8 0.03 27.44 9.58
CA TYR A 8 0.50 28.16 10.76
C TYR A 8 -0.67 28.47 11.72
N ASP A 9 -1.80 28.94 11.19
CA ASP A 9 -2.97 29.31 12.00
C ASP A 9 -3.66 28.08 12.62
N ALA A 10 -3.83 26.98 11.88
CA ALA A 10 -4.45 25.76 12.37
C ALA A 10 -3.69 25.16 13.58
N LYS A 11 -2.35 25.08 13.50
CA LYS A 11 -1.53 24.59 14.63
C LYS A 11 -1.45 25.58 15.79
N ARG A 12 -1.41 26.89 15.51
CA ARG A 12 -1.41 27.94 16.56
C ARG A 12 -2.72 27.92 17.36
N LEU A 13 -3.86 27.69 16.71
CA LEU A 13 -5.16 27.49 17.36
C LEU A 13 -5.16 26.23 18.25
N GLN A 14 -4.57 25.13 17.78
CA GLN A 14 -4.45 23.88 18.56
C GLN A 14 -3.56 24.04 19.80
N LYS A 15 -2.45 24.79 19.70
CA LYS A 15 -1.56 25.08 20.84
C LYS A 15 -2.21 26.03 21.86
N ARG A 16 -2.93 27.07 21.39
CA ARG A 16 -3.69 27.98 22.26
C ARG A 16 -4.78 27.25 23.05
N ALA A 17 -5.47 26.29 22.44
CA ALA A 17 -6.46 25.45 23.14
C ALA A 17 -5.85 24.60 24.27
N LYS A 18 -4.55 24.24 24.18
CA LYS A 18 -3.83 23.47 25.20
C LYS A 18 -3.19 24.30 26.32
N THR A 19 -3.06 25.62 26.18
CA THR A 19 -2.24 26.47 27.07
C THR A 19 -3.01 27.48 27.93
N ASN A 20 -4.34 27.43 27.96
CA ASN A 20 -5.12 28.29 28.87
C ASN A 20 -4.99 27.85 30.34
N GLY A 21 -3.94 28.33 31.00
CA GLY A 21 -3.73 28.18 32.43
C GLY A 21 -2.34 28.60 32.90
N ALA A 22 -1.97 29.88 32.77
CA ALA A 22 -1.04 30.58 33.68
C ALA A 22 -0.84 32.05 33.26
N HIS A 23 -0.71 32.91 34.27
CA HIS A 23 -0.62 34.37 34.26
C HIS A 23 0.75 34.88 33.75
N ALA A 24 0.76 36.08 33.14
CA ALA A 24 1.93 36.77 32.60
C ALA A 24 2.58 37.75 33.61
N PRO A 25 3.80 38.22 33.32
CA PRO A 25 4.10 39.64 33.51
C PRO A 25 4.74 40.33 32.28
N ASP A 26 4.49 41.64 32.23
CA ASP A 26 4.86 42.74 31.30
C ASP A 26 6.36 42.86 30.95
N ASP A 27 6.85 43.65 29.98
CA ASP A 27 6.44 44.29 28.70
C ASP A 27 7.75 44.87 28.12
N ASP A 28 7.85 44.99 26.80
CA ASP A 28 8.60 46.05 26.09
C ASP A 28 8.35 45.92 24.56
N GLY A 29 7.26 46.55 24.13
CA GLY A 29 6.91 47.10 22.80
C GLY A 29 7.54 46.58 21.49
N ASP A 30 6.73 45.90 20.65
CA ASP A 30 6.65 46.04 19.17
C ASP A 30 5.44 45.25 18.60
N GLY A 31 4.29 45.90 18.35
CA GLY A 31 3.17 45.41 17.50
C GLY A 31 2.39 44.13 17.90
N PRO A 32 1.23 43.83 17.26
CA PRO A 32 0.35 42.71 17.63
C PRO A 32 0.84 41.35 17.07
N ASP A 33 2.15 41.14 16.95
CA ASP A 33 2.73 39.90 16.44
C ASP A 33 3.43 39.14 17.58
N GLY A 34 2.66 38.28 18.25
CA GLY A 34 3.11 37.54 19.44
C GLY A 34 4.51 36.91 19.30
N SER A 35 5.45 37.42 20.11
CA SER A 35 6.73 36.85 20.57
C SER A 35 7.39 35.77 19.68
N ARG A 36 7.85 36.13 18.48
CA ARG A 36 8.80 35.25 17.75
C ARG A 36 10.09 35.13 18.57
N ARG A 37 10.61 33.90 18.70
CA ARG A 37 11.87 33.67 19.44
C ARG A 37 13.00 34.45 18.77
N VAL A 38 13.81 35.12 19.58
CA VAL A 38 14.95 35.92 19.10
C VAL A 38 16.21 35.07 19.18
N ILE A 39 16.93 34.92 18.07
CA ILE A 39 18.21 34.21 18.01
C ILE A 39 19.32 35.19 17.64
N GLN A 40 20.32 35.30 18.51
CA GLN A 40 21.50 36.13 18.29
C GLN A 40 22.60 35.34 17.58
N ILE A 41 23.04 35.85 16.43
CA ILE A 41 24.13 35.27 15.64
C ILE A 41 25.46 35.80 16.17
N LYS A 42 26.22 34.93 16.82
CA LYS A 42 27.59 35.21 17.30
C LYS A 42 28.60 34.45 16.46
N ALA A 43 29.77 35.08 16.25
CA ALA A 43 30.89 34.41 15.59
C ALA A 43 31.31 33.17 16.39
N ALA A 44 31.75 32.11 15.70
CA ALA A 44 32.14 30.83 16.28
C ALA A 44 31.05 30.05 17.05
N GLU A 45 29.78 30.45 16.99
CA GLU A 45 28.67 29.76 17.67
C GLU A 45 27.63 29.18 16.69
N GLN A 46 28.04 28.83 15.47
CA GLN A 46 27.13 28.32 14.44
C GLN A 46 26.29 27.10 14.91
N PRO A 47 26.86 26.08 15.59
CA PRO A 47 26.06 24.96 16.08
C PRO A 47 24.93 25.38 17.01
N ARG A 48 25.21 26.27 17.99
CA ARG A 48 24.20 26.81 18.93
C ARG A 48 23.06 27.49 18.18
N VAL A 49 23.38 28.35 17.21
CA VAL A 49 22.36 29.06 16.42
C VAL A 49 21.46 28.07 15.68
N VAL A 50 22.02 27.00 15.11
CA VAL A 50 21.25 25.97 14.41
C VAL A 50 20.38 25.16 15.39
N ASP A 51 20.91 24.77 16.54
CA ASP A 51 20.18 24.03 17.59
C ASP A 51 19.01 24.86 18.14
N GLU A 52 19.24 26.14 18.43
CA GLU A 52 18.19 27.06 18.87
C GLU A 52 17.15 27.29 17.79
N THR A 53 17.55 27.31 16.52
CA THR A 53 16.63 27.49 15.39
C THR A 53 15.74 26.26 15.22
N GLU A 54 16.31 25.06 15.29
CA GLU A 54 15.57 23.80 15.28
C GLU A 54 14.56 23.75 16.43
N THR A 55 15.01 24.05 17.65
CA THR A 55 14.16 24.11 18.84
C THR A 55 13.04 25.14 18.65
N ALA A 56 13.34 26.33 18.13
CA ALA A 56 12.34 27.37 17.88
C ALA A 56 11.26 26.91 16.88
N LEU A 57 11.66 26.23 15.80
CA LEU A 57 10.74 25.68 14.80
C LEU A 57 9.84 24.59 15.41
N ILE A 58 10.38 23.73 16.26
CA ILE A 58 9.60 22.68 16.93
C ILE A 58 8.63 23.30 17.94
N ASP A 59 9.12 24.20 18.80
CA ASP A 59 8.34 24.85 19.84
C ASP A 59 7.14 25.61 19.27
N MET A 60 7.34 26.34 18.18
CA MET A 60 6.24 27.08 17.53
C MET A 60 5.30 26.17 16.72
N GLY A 61 5.64 24.89 16.59
CA GLY A 61 4.90 23.94 15.79
C GLY A 61 5.02 24.19 14.29
N ALA A 62 6.14 24.71 13.79
CA ALA A 62 6.36 24.87 12.36
C ALA A 62 6.12 23.53 11.63
N PRO A 63 5.59 23.56 10.39
CA PRO A 63 5.23 22.34 9.67
C PRO A 63 6.46 21.66 9.04
N VAL A 64 7.50 21.40 9.84
CA VAL A 64 8.75 20.75 9.43
C VAL A 64 8.82 19.35 10.05
N TYR A 65 9.02 18.33 9.23
CA TYR A 65 9.02 16.92 9.64
C TYR A 65 10.14 16.15 8.98
N VAL A 66 10.47 14.97 9.52
CA VAL A 66 11.41 14.02 8.92
C VAL A 66 10.64 12.92 8.19
N ARG A 67 10.95 12.69 6.92
CA ARG A 67 10.48 11.52 6.16
C ARG A 67 11.54 11.08 5.16
N ALA A 68 11.77 9.77 5.04
CA ALA A 68 12.69 9.19 4.05
C ALA A 68 14.11 9.80 4.08
N GLY A 69 14.62 10.14 5.28
CA GLY A 69 15.95 10.75 5.44
C GLY A 69 16.02 12.24 5.05
N ARG A 70 14.89 12.92 4.88
CA ARG A 70 14.81 14.31 4.42
C ARG A 70 13.88 15.15 5.29
N LEU A 71 14.10 16.46 5.32
CA LEU A 71 13.15 17.42 5.87
C LEU A 71 12.03 17.70 4.87
N VAL A 72 10.80 17.58 5.32
CA VAL A 72 9.60 17.73 4.50
C VAL A 72 8.56 18.60 5.19
N GLN A 73 7.64 19.13 4.39
CA GLN A 73 6.48 19.88 4.84
C GLN A 73 5.20 19.33 4.18
N PRO A 74 4.13 19.08 4.95
CA PRO A 74 2.81 18.81 4.39
C PRO A 74 2.25 20.08 3.75
N ILE A 75 1.72 19.96 2.54
CA ILE A 75 1.11 21.06 1.80
C ILE A 75 -0.26 20.65 1.27
N LEU A 76 -1.14 21.63 1.15
CA LEU A 76 -2.36 21.51 0.36
C LEU A 76 -2.12 22.08 -1.04
N GLU A 77 -2.42 21.28 -2.05
CA GLU A 77 -2.40 21.68 -3.44
C GLU A 77 -3.83 21.63 -3.99
N GLU A 78 -4.31 22.76 -4.51
CA GLU A 78 -5.56 22.78 -5.27
C GLU A 78 -5.35 22.12 -6.62
N THR A 79 -6.16 21.11 -6.91
CA THR A 79 -6.17 20.43 -8.20
C THR A 79 -7.57 20.57 -8.80
N LEU A 80 -7.65 20.75 -10.11
CA LEU A 80 -8.93 20.69 -10.82
C LEU A 80 -9.44 19.25 -10.79
N ALA A 81 -10.62 19.05 -10.21
CA ALA A 81 -11.38 17.81 -10.34
C ALA A 81 -12.33 17.89 -11.55
N SER A 82 -12.84 16.73 -11.97
CA SER A 82 -13.84 16.62 -13.04
C SER A 82 -15.05 17.53 -12.78
N GLY A 83 -15.53 18.22 -13.82
CA GLY A 83 -16.68 19.13 -13.73
C GLY A 83 -16.38 20.53 -13.19
N GLY A 84 -15.10 20.96 -13.18
CA GLY A 84 -14.71 22.33 -12.81
C GLY A 84 -14.68 22.60 -11.30
N ARG A 85 -14.86 21.58 -10.46
CA ARG A 85 -14.70 21.68 -9.01
C ARG A 85 -13.20 21.67 -8.67
N ALA A 86 -12.73 22.58 -7.83
CA ALA A 86 -11.41 22.46 -7.22
C ALA A 86 -11.49 21.44 -6.08
N THR A 87 -10.58 20.47 -6.05
CA THR A 87 -10.36 19.56 -4.93
C THR A 87 -9.01 19.85 -4.30
N VAL A 88 -8.87 19.60 -3.01
CA VAL A 88 -7.63 19.86 -2.29
C VAL A 88 -6.94 18.54 -1.99
N VAL A 89 -5.68 18.43 -2.40
CA VAL A 89 -4.87 17.22 -2.24
C VAL A 89 -3.76 17.51 -1.24
N GLY A 90 -3.66 16.66 -0.22
CA GLY A 90 -2.51 16.66 0.67
C GLY A 90 -1.28 16.07 -0.03
N ARG A 91 -0.18 16.81 -0.06
CA ARG A 91 1.12 16.32 -0.52
C ARG A 91 2.21 16.53 0.51
N ILE A 92 3.29 15.78 0.35
CA ILE A 92 4.52 15.95 1.11
C ILE A 92 5.54 16.61 0.20
N LYS A 93 6.00 17.80 0.57
CA LYS A 93 7.01 18.55 -0.19
C LYS A 93 8.35 18.50 0.54
N GLU A 94 9.40 18.09 -0.16
CA GLU A 94 10.78 18.21 0.34
C GLU A 94 11.17 19.68 0.49
N LEU A 95 11.78 20.01 1.62
CA LEU A 95 12.28 21.35 1.89
C LEU A 95 13.65 21.53 1.25
N CYS A 96 13.81 22.61 0.49
CA CYS A 96 15.11 23.09 0.03
C CYS A 96 15.58 24.29 0.88
N SER A 97 16.83 24.72 0.69
CA SER A 97 17.43 25.83 1.44
C SER A 97 16.58 27.10 1.36
N ALA A 98 16.05 27.44 0.19
CA ALA A 98 15.20 28.60 0.00
C ALA A 98 13.85 28.49 0.75
N SER A 99 13.14 27.36 0.63
CA SER A 99 11.86 27.18 1.32
C SER A 99 12.02 27.12 2.84
N LEU A 100 13.11 26.51 3.33
CA LEU A 100 13.39 26.50 4.76
C LEU A 100 13.75 27.90 5.25
N THR A 101 14.54 28.67 4.49
CA THR A 101 14.86 30.07 4.82
C THR A 101 13.61 30.96 4.91
N ASP A 102 12.62 30.79 4.01
CA ASP A 102 11.32 31.48 4.13
C ASP A 102 10.58 31.09 5.41
N LEU A 103 10.52 29.79 5.73
CA LEU A 103 9.93 29.33 6.99
C LEU A 103 10.64 29.95 8.21
N LEU A 104 11.97 29.99 8.19
CA LEU A 104 12.78 30.61 9.24
C LEU A 104 12.44 32.10 9.42
N GLY A 105 12.26 32.85 8.34
CA GLY A 105 11.92 34.28 8.39
C GLY A 105 10.54 34.57 8.96
N ARG A 106 9.60 33.63 8.80
CA ARG A 106 8.27 33.69 9.43
C ARG A 106 8.32 33.26 10.90
N ALA A 107 9.26 32.40 11.25
CA ALA A 107 9.32 31.69 12.51
C ALA A 107 10.14 32.40 13.61
N VAL A 108 11.28 32.94 13.23
CA VAL A 108 12.34 33.35 14.15
C VAL A 108 12.78 34.76 13.81
N THR A 109 13.07 35.57 14.83
CA THR A 109 13.73 36.85 14.64
C THR A 109 15.24 36.69 14.81
N PHE A 110 15.99 36.77 13.72
CA PHE A 110 17.45 36.74 13.79
C PHE A 110 18.00 38.14 14.08
N LYS A 111 18.99 38.22 14.98
CA LYS A 111 19.76 39.44 15.25
C LYS A 111 21.24 39.21 15.05
N ARG A 112 21.93 40.20 14.49
CA ARG A 112 23.41 40.25 14.40
C ARG A 112 23.93 41.47 15.15
N TYR A 113 25.14 41.37 15.69
CA TYR A 113 25.78 42.52 16.32
C TYR A 113 26.24 43.51 15.26
N SER A 114 26.00 44.80 15.48
CA SER A 114 26.49 45.90 14.65
C SER A 114 27.52 46.69 15.45
N GLU A 115 28.79 46.60 15.06
CA GLU A 115 29.87 47.38 15.69
C GLU A 115 29.65 48.89 15.51
N GLN A 116 29.14 49.32 14.35
CA GLN A 116 28.85 50.74 14.12
C GLN A 116 27.80 51.31 15.08
N ARG A 117 26.76 50.51 15.40
CA ARG A 117 25.66 50.94 16.29
C ARG A 117 25.82 50.46 17.73
N GLN A 118 26.88 49.69 18.01
CA GLN A 118 27.13 49.03 19.30
C GLN A 118 25.87 48.31 19.86
N THR A 119 25.10 47.66 18.97
CA THR A 119 23.83 47.02 19.35
C THR A 119 23.46 45.85 18.44
N TRP A 120 22.52 45.02 18.91
CA TRP A 120 21.94 43.92 18.16
C TRP A 120 20.84 44.42 17.23
N ILE A 121 21.05 44.28 15.92
CA ILE A 121 20.08 44.68 14.90
C ILE A 121 19.43 43.45 14.26
N LYS A 122 18.14 43.58 13.90
CA LYS A 122 17.40 42.54 13.15
C LYS A 122 18.12 42.29 11.81
N THR A 123 18.15 41.04 11.38
CA THR A 123 18.73 40.62 10.09
C THR A 123 17.87 39.50 9.49
N ASP A 124 17.94 39.32 8.18
CA ASP A 124 17.31 38.19 7.51
C ASP A 124 17.89 36.86 8.01
N PRO A 125 17.10 35.76 7.98
CA PRO A 125 17.60 34.43 8.31
C PRO A 125 18.82 34.08 7.44
N PRO A 126 19.98 33.78 8.05
CA PRO A 126 21.15 33.44 7.26
C PRO A 126 20.94 32.11 6.53
N ARG A 127 21.24 32.09 5.23
CA ARG A 127 21.09 30.89 4.39
C ARG A 127 21.86 29.67 4.92
N TRP A 128 23.02 29.89 5.54
CA TRP A 128 23.83 28.81 6.12
C TRP A 128 23.11 28.07 7.25
N VAL A 129 22.18 28.72 7.97
CA VAL A 129 21.37 28.05 9.01
C VAL A 129 20.47 27.01 8.37
N ALA A 130 19.78 27.37 7.29
CA ALA A 130 18.92 26.44 6.55
C ALA A 130 19.74 25.30 5.90
N GLU A 131 20.90 25.60 5.33
CA GLU A 131 21.80 24.59 4.74
C GLU A 131 22.32 23.61 5.79
N HIS A 132 22.71 24.11 6.97
CA HIS A 132 23.14 23.26 8.08
C HIS A 132 21.99 22.38 8.58
N LEU A 133 20.79 22.94 8.78
CA LEU A 133 19.62 22.14 9.15
C LEU A 133 19.36 21.03 8.13
N LEU A 134 19.35 21.33 6.83
CA LEU A 134 19.11 20.32 5.79
C LEU A 134 20.21 19.23 5.72
N ALA A 135 21.43 19.54 6.14
CA ALA A 135 22.54 18.59 6.12
C ALA A 135 22.61 17.67 7.36
N ARG A 136 21.82 17.93 8.42
CA ARG A 136 21.85 17.19 9.70
C ARG A 136 21.07 15.87 9.68
N ALA A 137 21.00 15.18 8.54
CA ALA A 137 20.32 13.89 8.45
C ALA A 137 20.86 12.91 9.52
N GLY A 138 19.97 12.36 10.34
CA GLY A 138 20.32 11.48 11.47
C GLY A 138 20.53 12.18 12.82
N MET A 139 20.58 13.52 12.86
CA MET A 139 20.69 14.30 14.10
C MET A 139 19.45 15.16 14.39
N TRP A 140 18.46 15.17 13.50
CA TRP A 140 17.22 15.92 13.69
C TRP A 140 16.39 15.42 14.86
N THR A 141 15.74 16.37 15.53
CA THR A 141 14.74 16.18 16.57
C THR A 141 13.33 16.52 16.11
N PHE A 142 13.17 16.93 14.84
CA PHE A 142 11.87 17.14 14.22
C PHE A 142 11.00 15.86 14.24
N PRO A 143 9.67 15.99 14.40
CA PRO A 143 8.76 14.85 14.37
C PRO A 143 8.81 14.11 13.04
N ARG A 144 8.65 12.78 13.07
CA ARG A 144 8.58 11.96 11.85
C ARG A 144 7.20 12.09 11.21
N LEU A 145 7.14 12.12 9.88
CA LEU A 145 5.88 12.15 9.14
C LEU A 145 5.68 10.82 8.39
N SER A 146 4.68 10.06 8.81
CA SER A 146 4.29 8.80 8.17
C SER A 146 3.48 9.05 6.89
N GLY A 147 2.60 10.06 6.91
CA GLY A 147 1.75 10.39 5.77
C GLY A 147 0.86 11.60 6.00
N VAL A 148 0.15 12.00 4.96
CA VAL A 148 -0.83 13.09 4.99
C VAL A 148 -2.19 12.54 4.62
N ILE A 149 -3.22 12.88 5.39
CA ILE A 149 -4.61 12.49 5.13
C ILE A 149 -5.49 13.72 4.96
N THR A 150 -6.47 13.65 4.08
CA THR A 150 -7.44 14.75 3.85
C THR A 150 -8.85 14.45 4.35
N THR A 151 -9.04 13.27 4.94
CA THR A 151 -10.28 12.78 5.52
C THR A 151 -10.04 12.12 6.87
N PRO A 152 -11.06 12.10 7.74
CA PRO A 152 -11.01 11.35 8.97
C PRO A 152 -10.80 9.86 8.75
N THR A 153 -10.07 9.25 9.67
CA THR A 153 -9.80 7.80 9.72
C THR A 153 -9.81 7.33 11.18
N LEU A 154 -9.50 6.06 11.43
CA LEU A 154 -9.31 5.55 12.79
C LEU A 154 -7.82 5.54 13.16
N ARG A 155 -7.52 5.70 14.43
CA ARG A 155 -6.22 5.31 14.99
C ARG A 155 -6.17 3.78 15.17
N PRO A 156 -4.99 3.18 15.38
CA PRO A 156 -4.87 1.75 15.68
C PRO A 156 -5.69 1.29 16.90
N ASP A 157 -5.87 2.18 17.87
CA ASP A 157 -6.71 1.96 19.05
C ASP A 157 -8.21 2.14 18.77
N GLY A 158 -8.63 2.36 17.53
CA GLY A 158 -10.01 2.53 17.11
C GLY A 158 -10.64 3.88 17.43
N SER A 159 -9.93 4.80 18.06
CA SER A 159 -10.41 6.18 18.24
C SER A 159 -10.46 6.92 16.90
N LEU A 160 -11.38 7.87 16.77
CA LEU A 160 -11.52 8.67 15.56
C LEU A 160 -10.38 9.71 15.49
N LEU A 161 -9.75 9.79 14.32
CA LEU A 161 -8.80 10.84 13.95
C LEU A 161 -9.47 11.77 12.94
N ASP A 162 -10.11 12.82 13.44
CA ASP A 162 -10.92 13.79 12.68
C ASP A 162 -10.50 15.24 12.91
N THR A 163 -9.45 15.48 13.71
CA THR A 163 -8.98 16.82 14.06
C THR A 163 -7.78 17.19 13.20
N ALA A 164 -7.82 18.37 12.57
CA ALA A 164 -6.71 18.88 11.76
C ALA A 164 -5.42 19.06 12.59
N GLY A 165 -4.27 18.80 11.97
CA GLY A 165 -2.95 18.91 12.59
C GLY A 165 -2.15 17.61 12.61
N TYR A 166 -1.02 17.62 13.32
CA TYR A 166 -0.17 16.45 13.47
C TYR A 166 -0.67 15.57 14.62
N ASP A 167 -0.82 14.28 14.36
CA ASP A 167 -1.18 13.28 15.35
C ASP A 167 0.06 12.46 15.77
N GLU A 168 0.53 12.68 16.99
CA GLU A 168 1.75 12.05 17.51
C GLU A 168 1.66 10.52 17.58
N ALA A 169 0.48 9.98 17.85
CA ALA A 169 0.27 8.53 18.00
C ALA A 169 0.43 7.78 16.68
N THR A 170 0.08 8.41 15.55
CA THR A 170 0.08 7.79 14.22
C THR A 170 1.17 8.33 13.29
N GLY A 171 1.78 9.47 13.61
CA GLY A 171 2.71 10.17 12.72
C GLY A 171 2.01 10.77 11.49
N LEU A 172 0.68 10.85 11.47
CA LEU A 172 -0.09 11.40 10.37
C LEU A 172 -0.29 12.90 10.53
N PHE A 173 -0.30 13.62 9.41
CA PHE A 173 -0.75 15.00 9.38
C PHE A 173 -2.12 15.09 8.70
N VAL A 174 -3.10 15.59 9.45
CA VAL A 174 -4.50 15.71 9.01
C VAL A 174 -4.73 17.09 8.38
N LEU A 175 -4.96 17.12 7.08
CA LEU A 175 -5.34 18.29 6.29
C LEU A 175 -6.79 18.16 5.84
N LEU A 176 -7.74 18.34 6.76
CA LEU A 176 -9.16 18.19 6.44
C LEU A 176 -9.54 19.05 5.22
N ASP A 177 -10.12 18.40 4.23
CA ASP A 177 -10.76 19.09 3.10
C ASP A 177 -11.82 20.07 3.64
N PRO A 178 -11.72 21.38 3.36
CA PRO A 178 -12.67 22.38 3.85
C PRO A 178 -14.13 22.11 3.46
N GLY A 179 -14.36 21.42 2.34
CA GLY A 179 -15.69 21.02 1.87
C GLY A 179 -16.21 19.74 2.51
N PHE A 180 -15.38 19.00 3.23
CA PHE A 180 -15.75 17.73 3.84
C PHE A 180 -16.49 17.94 5.17
N ARG A 181 -17.59 17.21 5.36
CA ARG A 181 -18.34 17.16 6.61
C ARG A 181 -18.56 15.71 6.97
N LEU A 182 -18.13 15.28 8.15
CA LEU A 182 -18.39 13.94 8.66
C LEU A 182 -19.74 13.94 9.39
N PRO A 183 -20.73 13.14 8.97
CA PRO A 183 -21.91 12.89 9.78
C PRO A 183 -21.54 12.30 11.15
N HIS A 184 -22.38 12.53 12.16
CA HIS A 184 -22.16 11.96 13.49
C HIS A 184 -22.13 10.42 13.41
N ILE A 185 -21.08 9.84 13.98
CA ILE A 185 -20.94 8.40 14.17
C ILE A 185 -21.12 8.12 15.67
N PRO A 186 -22.05 7.23 16.08
CA PRO A 186 -22.18 6.84 17.48
C PRO A 186 -20.84 6.36 18.06
N SER A 187 -20.58 6.65 19.34
CA SER A 187 -19.34 6.19 20.00
C SER A 187 -19.24 4.65 20.10
N ARG A 188 -20.40 3.97 20.14
CA ARG A 188 -20.53 2.51 20.10
C ARG A 188 -21.64 2.13 19.13
N PRO A 189 -21.39 2.11 17.81
CA PRO A 189 -22.41 1.75 16.84
C PRO A 189 -22.87 0.30 17.02
N THR A 190 -24.14 0.06 16.77
CA THR A 190 -24.75 -1.27 16.86
C THR A 190 -24.55 -2.06 15.56
N ARG A 191 -24.84 -3.37 15.59
CA ARG A 191 -24.89 -4.19 14.37
C ARG A 191 -25.87 -3.64 13.33
N ALA A 192 -27.03 -3.16 13.77
CA ALA A 192 -28.03 -2.56 12.88
C ALA A 192 -27.54 -1.25 12.23
N ASP A 193 -26.70 -0.47 12.92
CA ASP A 193 -26.04 0.70 12.31
C ASP A 193 -25.08 0.27 11.20
N ALA A 194 -24.32 -0.79 11.42
CA ALA A 194 -23.40 -1.34 10.43
C ALA A 194 -24.12 -1.99 9.24
N GLU A 195 -25.25 -2.66 9.46
CA GLU A 195 -26.08 -3.21 8.37
C GLU A 195 -26.61 -2.08 7.46
N ARG A 196 -27.15 -0.99 8.02
CA ARG A 196 -27.55 0.20 7.23
C ARG A 196 -26.38 0.85 6.50
N ALA A 197 -25.21 0.93 7.15
CA ALA A 197 -24.01 1.45 6.53
C ALA A 197 -23.55 0.55 5.37
N LEU A 198 -23.63 -0.77 5.53
CA LEU A 198 -23.32 -1.74 4.49
C LEU A 198 -24.29 -1.64 3.32
N GLU A 199 -25.60 -1.53 3.57
CA GLU A 199 -26.60 -1.31 2.51
C GLU A 199 -26.26 -0.10 1.65
N LEU A 200 -25.83 1.01 2.26
CA LEU A 200 -25.39 2.20 1.53
C LEU A 200 -24.14 1.95 0.68
N LEU A 201 -23.15 1.22 1.21
CA LEU A 201 -21.94 0.89 0.45
C LEU A 201 -22.22 -0.14 -0.65
N THR A 202 -23.22 -1.01 -0.46
CA THR A 202 -23.68 -1.96 -1.47
C THR A 202 -24.46 -1.25 -2.58
N ASP A 203 -25.30 -0.26 -2.25
CA ASP A 203 -26.01 0.56 -3.24
C ASP A 203 -25.06 1.28 -4.19
N ILE A 204 -24.00 1.94 -3.67
CA ILE A 204 -23.07 2.70 -4.52
C ILE A 204 -22.26 1.82 -5.49
N VAL A 205 -22.09 0.53 -5.18
CA VAL A 205 -21.42 -0.44 -6.07
C VAL A 205 -22.38 -1.33 -6.87
N SER A 206 -23.70 -1.18 -6.70
CA SER A 206 -24.71 -2.07 -7.29
C SER A 206 -24.66 -2.13 -8.82
N GLY A 207 -24.25 -1.04 -9.48
CA GLY A 207 -24.14 -0.98 -10.93
C GLY A 207 -22.93 -1.70 -11.53
N PHE A 208 -21.98 -2.18 -10.73
CA PHE A 208 -20.79 -2.89 -11.22
C PHE A 208 -21.12 -4.38 -11.48
N PRO A 209 -20.64 -4.95 -12.59
CA PRO A 209 -21.04 -6.29 -13.00
C PRO A 209 -20.14 -7.36 -12.34
N PHE A 210 -20.28 -7.55 -11.03
CA PHE A 210 -19.53 -8.54 -10.27
C PHE A 210 -19.87 -9.97 -10.70
N VAL A 211 -18.86 -10.83 -10.87
CA VAL A 211 -19.05 -12.25 -11.25
C VAL A 211 -19.72 -13.04 -10.12
N GLY A 212 -19.37 -12.78 -8.86
CA GLY A 212 -19.99 -13.41 -7.72
C GLY A 212 -19.93 -12.60 -6.41
N PRO A 213 -20.47 -13.16 -5.31
CA PRO A 213 -20.51 -12.50 -4.01
C PRO A 213 -19.12 -12.15 -3.45
N ALA A 214 -18.11 -12.99 -3.71
CA ALA A 214 -16.73 -12.72 -3.30
C ALA A 214 -16.18 -11.46 -3.99
N ASP A 215 -16.44 -11.26 -5.29
CA ASP A 215 -15.97 -10.09 -6.04
C ASP A 215 -16.59 -8.79 -5.49
N ARG A 216 -17.90 -8.82 -5.19
CA ARG A 216 -18.56 -7.69 -4.51
C ARG A 216 -17.95 -7.43 -3.14
N SER A 217 -17.67 -8.47 -2.36
CA SER A 217 -17.02 -8.30 -1.06
C SER A 217 -15.60 -7.74 -1.18
N VAL A 218 -14.85 -8.06 -2.24
CA VAL A 218 -13.54 -7.44 -2.52
C VAL A 218 -13.70 -5.96 -2.84
N ALA A 219 -14.76 -5.56 -3.56
CA ALA A 219 -15.03 -4.15 -3.81
C ALA A 219 -15.39 -3.39 -2.53
N LEU A 220 -16.25 -3.97 -1.67
CA LEU A 220 -16.59 -3.40 -0.37
C LEU A 220 -15.35 -3.31 0.54
N SER A 221 -14.51 -4.36 0.56
CA SER A 221 -13.23 -4.29 1.30
C SER A 221 -12.31 -3.22 0.72
N GLY A 222 -12.36 -2.95 -0.57
CA GLY A 222 -11.66 -1.83 -1.20
C GLY A 222 -12.04 -0.49 -0.58
N ILE A 223 -13.34 -0.20 -0.45
CA ILE A 223 -13.84 1.04 0.19
C ILE A 223 -13.34 1.13 1.64
N LEU A 224 -13.61 0.10 2.45
CA LEU A 224 -13.24 0.08 3.87
C LEU A 224 -11.74 0.21 4.08
N THR A 225 -10.95 -0.52 3.30
CA THR A 225 -9.49 -0.50 3.38
C THR A 225 -8.94 0.85 2.99
N THR A 226 -9.49 1.51 1.98
CA THR A 226 -8.99 2.83 1.52
C THR A 226 -9.20 3.90 2.59
N VAL A 227 -10.37 3.90 3.25
CA VAL A 227 -10.66 4.82 4.36
C VAL A 227 -9.79 4.51 5.59
N LEU A 228 -9.58 3.22 5.89
CA LEU A 228 -8.80 2.77 7.06
C LEU A 228 -7.29 2.70 6.81
N ARG A 229 -6.83 2.83 5.56
CA ARG A 229 -5.43 2.57 5.17
C ARG A 229 -4.39 3.24 6.08
N PRO A 230 -4.56 4.51 6.48
CA PRO A 230 -3.59 5.18 7.33
C PRO A 230 -3.47 4.57 8.73
N ALA A 231 -4.44 3.77 9.19
CA ALA A 231 -4.41 3.07 10.47
C ALA A 231 -3.72 1.70 10.40
N LEU A 232 -3.61 1.13 9.20
CA LEU A 232 -3.14 -0.25 9.02
C LEU A 232 -1.64 -0.30 8.75
N PRO A 233 -0.91 -1.26 9.34
CA PRO A 233 0.51 -1.44 9.05
C PRO A 233 0.73 -1.92 7.61
N VAL A 234 -0.09 -2.86 7.15
CA VAL A 234 -0.02 -3.48 5.81
C VAL A 234 -1.42 -3.84 5.31
N VAL A 235 -1.59 -3.91 3.99
CA VAL A 235 -2.86 -4.22 3.33
C VAL A 235 -2.60 -5.08 2.08
N PRO A 236 -3.53 -6.00 1.71
CA PRO A 236 -3.42 -6.70 0.45
C PRO A 236 -3.66 -5.75 -0.73
N LEU A 237 -3.00 -6.02 -1.86
CA LEU A 237 -3.33 -5.39 -3.13
C LEU A 237 -4.79 -5.68 -3.48
N HIS A 238 -5.55 -4.67 -3.89
CA HIS A 238 -6.87 -4.87 -4.47
C HIS A 238 -6.75 -4.88 -5.99
N ALA A 239 -6.79 -6.07 -6.57
CA ALA A 239 -6.71 -6.28 -8.01
C ALA A 239 -8.11 -6.38 -8.61
N ILE A 240 -8.39 -5.62 -9.67
CA ILE A 240 -9.68 -5.64 -10.37
C ILE A 240 -9.45 -6.01 -11.83
N ARG A 241 -10.07 -7.11 -12.25
CA ARG A 241 -9.92 -7.66 -13.59
C ARG A 241 -11.25 -7.75 -14.32
N ALA A 242 -11.17 -7.86 -15.64
CA ALA A 242 -12.29 -8.13 -16.52
C ALA A 242 -11.77 -8.79 -17.79
N HIS A 243 -12.67 -9.39 -18.57
CA HIS A 243 -12.33 -9.97 -19.87
C HIS A 243 -12.14 -8.91 -20.95
N SER A 244 -12.88 -7.79 -20.86
CA SER A 244 -12.92 -6.74 -21.88
C SER A 244 -12.60 -5.35 -21.30
N PRO A 245 -12.11 -4.42 -22.14
CA PRO A 245 -12.09 -2.99 -21.82
C PRO A 245 -13.52 -2.45 -21.55
N GLY A 246 -13.63 -1.30 -20.91
CA GLY A 246 -14.93 -0.63 -20.70
C GLY A 246 -15.83 -1.22 -19.61
N THR A 247 -15.47 -2.35 -18.97
CA THR A 247 -16.30 -2.99 -17.92
C THR A 247 -16.38 -2.21 -16.60
N GLY A 248 -15.58 -1.14 -16.42
CA GLY A 248 -15.61 -0.29 -15.21
C GLY A 248 -14.53 -0.58 -14.16
N LYS A 249 -13.44 -1.28 -14.51
CA LYS A 249 -12.33 -1.59 -13.59
C LYS A 249 -11.70 -0.35 -12.95
N SER A 250 -11.20 0.57 -13.77
CA SER A 250 -10.58 1.81 -13.31
C SER A 250 -11.61 2.72 -12.63
N TYR A 251 -12.85 2.69 -13.11
CA TYR A 251 -13.96 3.45 -12.52
C TYR A 251 -14.31 2.99 -11.09
N LEU A 252 -14.15 1.70 -10.79
CA LEU A 252 -14.31 1.17 -9.43
C LEU A 252 -13.17 1.66 -8.50
N VAL A 253 -11.92 1.71 -8.99
CA VAL A 253 -10.80 2.31 -8.23
C VAL A 253 -11.02 3.81 -8.01
N ASP A 254 -11.53 4.51 -9.04
CA ASP A 254 -11.88 5.93 -8.93
C ASP A 254 -12.96 6.17 -7.89
N LEU A 255 -13.94 5.27 -7.75
CA LEU A 255 -14.93 5.33 -6.67
C LEU A 255 -14.28 5.23 -5.28
N PHE A 256 -13.35 4.29 -5.08
CA PHE A 256 -12.64 4.13 -3.81
C PHE A 256 -11.85 5.41 -3.46
N SER A 257 -11.12 5.93 -4.44
CA SER A 257 -10.36 7.19 -4.31
C SER A 257 -11.29 8.40 -4.11
N ALA A 258 -12.42 8.44 -4.80
CA ALA A 258 -13.38 9.53 -4.68
C ALA A 258 -13.97 9.59 -3.27
N ILE A 259 -14.28 8.45 -2.65
CA ILE A 259 -14.76 8.38 -1.26
C ILE A 259 -13.65 8.87 -0.31
N ALA A 260 -12.46 8.27 -0.37
CA ALA A 260 -11.41 8.51 0.62
C ALA A 260 -10.69 9.87 0.43
N ALA A 261 -10.38 10.25 -0.80
CA ALA A 261 -9.53 11.39 -1.13
C ALA A 261 -10.24 12.52 -1.89
N GLY A 262 -11.52 12.35 -2.28
CA GLY A 262 -12.27 13.41 -2.96
C GLY A 262 -11.81 13.70 -4.38
N ARG A 263 -11.18 12.72 -5.03
CA ARG A 263 -10.73 12.80 -6.43
C ARG A 263 -10.61 11.41 -7.07
N PRO A 264 -10.61 11.32 -8.41
CA PRO A 264 -10.20 10.10 -9.12
C PRO A 264 -8.79 9.64 -8.72
N CYS A 265 -8.51 8.34 -8.84
CA CYS A 265 -7.24 7.78 -8.41
C CYS A 265 -6.13 8.16 -9.41
N PRO A 266 -4.99 8.69 -8.96
CA PRO A 266 -3.80 8.75 -9.80
C PRO A 266 -3.38 7.35 -10.24
N VAL A 267 -3.07 7.19 -11.52
CA VAL A 267 -2.65 5.92 -12.11
C VAL A 267 -1.20 5.97 -12.55
N ILE A 268 -0.51 4.84 -12.42
CA ILE A 268 0.71 4.52 -13.16
C ILE A 268 0.40 3.37 -14.10
N THR A 269 0.95 3.38 -15.30
CA THR A 269 0.84 2.23 -16.20
C THR A 269 1.75 1.10 -15.70
N ALA A 270 1.31 -0.15 -15.79
CA ALA A 270 2.21 -1.30 -15.67
C ALA A 270 3.36 -1.17 -16.68
N GLY A 271 4.58 -1.47 -16.24
CA GLY A 271 5.75 -1.52 -17.12
C GLY A 271 5.66 -2.71 -18.08
N LYS A 272 6.44 -2.68 -19.17
CA LYS A 272 6.63 -3.87 -20.02
C LYS A 272 7.46 -4.94 -19.32
N THR A 273 8.24 -4.53 -18.31
CA THR A 273 9.02 -5.41 -17.45
C THR A 273 8.71 -5.15 -15.98
N GLU A 274 9.01 -6.12 -15.13
CA GLU A 274 8.95 -5.99 -13.68
C GLU A 274 9.78 -4.78 -13.21
N GLU A 275 11.04 -4.68 -13.65
CA GLU A 275 11.95 -3.57 -13.31
C GLU A 275 11.37 -2.18 -13.64
N GLU A 276 10.65 -2.04 -14.75
CA GLU A 276 10.02 -0.77 -15.12
C GLU A 276 8.87 -0.43 -14.17
N THR A 277 8.08 -1.45 -13.76
CA THR A 277 7.02 -1.29 -12.76
C THR A 277 7.59 -0.93 -11.40
N GLU A 278 8.67 -1.59 -10.95
CA GLU A 278 9.34 -1.30 -9.68
C GLU A 278 9.87 0.14 -9.63
N LYS A 279 10.46 0.64 -10.74
CA LYS A 279 10.91 2.03 -10.86
C LYS A 279 9.79 3.03 -10.66
N ARG A 280 8.62 2.78 -11.28
CA ARG A 280 7.42 3.63 -11.15
C ARG A 280 6.86 3.58 -9.73
N LEU A 281 6.75 2.40 -9.14
CA LEU A 281 6.29 2.21 -7.76
C LEU A 281 7.20 2.91 -6.76
N GLY A 282 8.52 2.75 -6.90
CA GLY A 282 9.50 3.42 -6.05
C GLY A 282 9.37 4.94 -6.08
N ALA A 283 9.19 5.54 -7.27
CA ALA A 283 8.98 6.97 -7.39
C ALA A 283 7.71 7.46 -6.64
N MET A 284 6.58 6.75 -6.78
CA MET A 284 5.33 7.08 -6.07
C MET A 284 5.45 6.98 -4.56
N LEU A 285 6.17 5.97 -4.08
CA LEU A 285 6.41 5.76 -2.67
C LEU A 285 7.35 6.82 -2.06
N LEU A 286 8.36 7.26 -2.81
CA LEU A 286 9.22 8.39 -2.41
C LEU A 286 8.41 9.69 -2.32
N ASP A 287 7.50 9.95 -3.27
CA ASP A 287 6.57 11.10 -3.24
C ASP A 287 5.56 11.02 -2.08
N GLY A 288 5.40 9.84 -1.48
CA GLY A 288 4.45 9.62 -0.39
C GLY A 288 3.00 9.58 -0.87
N ALA A 289 2.78 9.10 -2.10
CA ALA A 289 1.44 8.98 -2.67
C ALA A 289 0.55 8.09 -1.79
N PRO A 290 -0.61 8.57 -1.30
CA PRO A 290 -1.49 7.79 -0.42
C PRO A 290 -2.25 6.68 -1.16
N LEU A 291 -2.43 6.83 -2.47
CA LEU A 291 -3.14 5.92 -3.36
C LEU A 291 -2.26 5.64 -4.57
N ILE A 292 -2.10 4.38 -4.95
CA ILE A 292 -1.31 3.95 -6.10
C ILE A 292 -2.15 2.94 -6.88
N SER A 293 -2.52 3.26 -8.12
CA SER A 293 -3.22 2.33 -9.01
C SER A 293 -2.33 1.95 -10.18
N ILE A 294 -1.99 0.67 -10.30
CA ILE A 294 -1.27 0.10 -11.45
C ILE A 294 -2.31 -0.24 -12.53
N ASP A 295 -2.46 0.65 -13.51
CA ASP A 295 -3.42 0.48 -14.60
C ASP A 295 -2.81 -0.24 -15.80
N ASN A 296 -3.67 -0.93 -16.56
CA ASN A 296 -3.29 -1.77 -17.70
C ASN A 296 -2.26 -2.86 -17.37
N ALA A 297 -2.35 -3.45 -16.17
CA ALA A 297 -1.62 -4.67 -15.82
C ALA A 297 -2.23 -5.88 -16.54
N ASN A 298 -2.08 -5.94 -17.86
CA ASN A 298 -2.61 -7.01 -18.69
C ASN A 298 -1.64 -8.20 -18.67
N GLY A 299 -2.14 -9.41 -18.36
CA GLY A 299 -1.33 -10.61 -18.22
C GLY A 299 -0.84 -10.80 -16.77
N GLU A 300 0.42 -11.21 -16.61
CA GLU A 300 0.99 -11.56 -15.31
C GLU A 300 1.41 -10.32 -14.51
N LEU A 301 0.96 -10.24 -13.25
CA LEU A 301 1.40 -9.22 -12.29
C LEU A 301 2.04 -9.89 -11.08
N GLY A 302 3.32 -9.59 -10.91
CA GLY A 302 4.15 -10.01 -9.79
C GLY A 302 5.19 -8.95 -9.46
N GLY A 303 6.15 -9.34 -8.63
CA GLY A 303 7.41 -8.65 -8.49
C GLY A 303 7.77 -8.25 -7.06
N ASP A 304 9.06 -8.19 -6.80
CA ASP A 304 9.61 -8.09 -5.45
C ASP A 304 9.18 -6.80 -4.74
N MET A 305 9.19 -5.67 -5.44
CA MET A 305 8.75 -4.40 -4.87
C MET A 305 7.26 -4.39 -4.51
N LEU A 306 6.41 -5.00 -5.34
CA LEU A 306 4.97 -5.10 -5.09
C LEU A 306 4.69 -6.03 -3.88
N CYS A 307 5.44 -7.12 -3.79
CA CYS A 307 5.45 -8.01 -2.63
C CYS A 307 5.88 -7.25 -1.36
N GLN A 308 6.98 -6.51 -1.40
CA GLN A 308 7.48 -5.76 -0.24
C GLN A 308 6.51 -4.70 0.24
N MET A 309 5.94 -3.88 -0.67
CA MET A 309 5.04 -2.80 -0.28
C MET A 309 3.70 -3.28 0.30
N THR A 310 3.27 -4.50 -0.04
CA THR A 310 2.03 -5.11 0.47
C THR A 310 2.25 -5.90 1.76
N GLU A 311 3.46 -6.37 2.07
CA GLU A 311 3.74 -7.22 3.25
C GLU A 311 4.52 -6.51 4.36
N ARG A 312 5.26 -5.44 4.06
CA ARG A 312 6.13 -4.77 5.04
C ARG A 312 5.66 -3.34 5.31
N PRO A 313 5.64 -2.91 6.59
CA PRO A 313 5.33 -1.52 6.94
C PRO A 313 6.47 -0.57 6.56
N LEU A 314 7.72 -1.05 6.58
CA LEU A 314 8.90 -0.30 6.19
C LEU A 314 9.48 -0.91 4.91
N VAL A 315 9.71 -0.07 3.90
CA VAL A 315 10.25 -0.46 2.60
C VAL A 315 11.49 0.37 2.31
N ARG A 316 12.53 -0.24 1.75
CA ARG A 316 13.70 0.50 1.26
C ARG A 316 13.55 0.72 -0.24
N VAL A 317 13.58 1.99 -0.65
CA VAL A 317 13.36 2.35 -2.05
C VAL A 317 14.63 2.93 -2.63
N ARG A 318 15.18 2.30 -3.67
CA ARG A 318 16.38 2.81 -4.34
C ARG A 318 16.03 4.06 -5.16
N VAL A 319 16.77 5.14 -4.93
CA VAL A 319 16.62 6.37 -5.71
C VAL A 319 17.36 6.19 -7.06
N LEU A 320 16.66 6.41 -8.17
CA LEU A 320 17.26 6.27 -9.49
C LEU A 320 18.35 7.33 -9.74
N GLY A 321 19.47 6.89 -10.29
CA GLY A 321 20.63 7.76 -10.55
C GLY A 321 21.41 8.17 -9.30
N ARG A 322 21.07 7.64 -8.10
CA ARG A 322 21.79 7.90 -6.85
C ARG A 322 22.10 6.59 -6.12
N SER A 323 23.18 6.58 -5.34
CA SER A 323 23.53 5.47 -4.44
C SER A 323 22.82 5.59 -3.09
N GLU A 324 21.56 6.04 -3.09
CA GLU A 324 20.75 6.30 -1.91
C GLU A 324 19.55 5.34 -1.90
N SER A 325 19.21 4.79 -0.74
CA SER A 325 18.07 3.89 -0.57
C SER A 325 17.37 4.17 0.76
N PRO A 326 16.65 5.29 0.87
CA PRO A 326 15.98 5.65 2.11
C PRO A 326 14.95 4.60 2.49
N GLU A 327 14.80 4.44 3.80
CA GLU A 327 13.72 3.65 4.39
C GLU A 327 12.48 4.52 4.56
N ILE A 328 11.35 4.02 4.08
CA ILE A 328 10.07 4.71 4.09
C ILE A 328 9.01 3.86 4.78
N GLU A 329 8.11 4.53 5.48
CA GLU A 329 6.90 3.89 5.96
C GLU A 329 5.86 3.85 4.84
N CYS A 330 5.47 2.64 4.44
CA CYS A 330 4.48 2.44 3.39
C CYS A 330 3.08 2.61 3.96
N ARG A 331 2.47 3.76 3.72
CA ARG A 331 1.06 4.05 4.02
C ARG A 331 0.19 4.14 2.77
N SER A 332 0.73 3.79 1.60
CA SER A 332 0.01 3.81 0.32
C SER A 332 -0.97 2.65 0.21
N MET A 333 -2.17 2.91 -0.30
CA MET A 333 -3.13 1.88 -0.71
C MET A 333 -2.84 1.44 -2.14
N PRO A 334 -2.48 0.16 -2.37
CA PRO A 334 -2.20 -0.34 -3.71
C PRO A 334 -3.44 -0.93 -4.38
N PHE A 335 -3.66 -0.54 -5.63
CA PHE A 335 -4.63 -1.10 -6.56
C PHE A 335 -3.94 -1.59 -7.82
N ALA A 336 -4.55 -2.56 -8.50
CA ALA A 336 -4.16 -2.95 -9.85
C ALA A 336 -5.41 -3.18 -10.70
N THR A 337 -5.37 -2.75 -11.96
CA THR A 337 -6.44 -2.95 -12.94
C THR A 337 -5.86 -3.53 -14.21
N GLY A 338 -6.55 -4.51 -14.79
CA GLY A 338 -6.09 -5.14 -16.03
C GLY A 338 -7.15 -5.99 -16.72
N ASN A 339 -7.00 -6.13 -18.04
CA ASN A 339 -7.74 -7.13 -18.81
C ASN A 339 -6.99 -8.46 -18.70
N LYS A 340 -7.70 -9.53 -18.30
CA LYS A 340 -7.08 -10.86 -18.08
C LYS A 340 -5.84 -10.77 -17.17
N LEU A 341 -5.94 -9.96 -16.11
CA LEU A 341 -4.92 -9.85 -15.07
C LEU A 341 -4.85 -11.18 -14.31
N THR A 342 -3.65 -11.75 -14.26
CA THR A 342 -3.30 -12.96 -13.52
C THR A 342 -2.23 -12.59 -12.49
N LEU A 343 -2.49 -12.90 -11.23
CA LEU A 343 -1.51 -12.72 -10.15
C LEU A 343 -0.58 -13.93 -10.14
N VAL A 344 0.72 -13.70 -10.01
CA VAL A 344 1.72 -14.79 -10.08
C VAL A 344 2.61 -14.85 -8.85
N GLY A 345 3.05 -16.06 -8.52
CA GLY A 345 3.97 -16.31 -7.42
C GLY A 345 3.42 -15.82 -6.08
N ASP A 346 4.24 -15.06 -5.36
CA ASP A 346 3.91 -14.58 -4.02
C ASP A 346 2.72 -13.61 -4.01
N MET A 347 2.36 -12.99 -5.14
CA MET A 347 1.21 -12.08 -5.21
C MET A 347 -0.13 -12.77 -5.04
N THR A 348 -0.22 -14.08 -5.34
CA THR A 348 -1.46 -14.87 -5.21
C THR A 348 -2.03 -14.90 -3.78
N ARG A 349 -1.18 -14.77 -2.76
CA ARG A 349 -1.57 -14.67 -1.34
C ARG A 349 -1.51 -13.24 -0.76
N ARG A 350 -1.09 -12.26 -1.57
CA ARG A 350 -0.87 -10.85 -1.17
C ARG A 350 -1.86 -9.88 -1.81
N ALA A 351 -2.78 -10.40 -2.61
CA ALA A 351 -3.78 -9.64 -3.33
C ALA A 351 -5.16 -10.28 -3.18
N VAL A 352 -6.19 -9.46 -3.07
CA VAL A 352 -7.59 -9.88 -3.26
C VAL A 352 -8.02 -9.50 -4.67
N LEU A 353 -8.76 -10.39 -5.33
CA LEU A 353 -9.09 -10.29 -6.74
C LEU A 353 -10.60 -10.10 -6.95
N CYS A 354 -10.97 -9.01 -7.61
CA CYS A 354 -12.34 -8.72 -8.04
C CYS A 354 -12.45 -8.93 -9.55
N SER A 355 -13.32 -9.85 -9.96
CA SER A 355 -13.64 -10.14 -11.36
C SER A 355 -14.95 -9.45 -11.76
N LEU A 356 -14.88 -8.69 -12.85
CA LEU A 356 -16.04 -8.03 -13.45
C LEU A 356 -16.34 -8.63 -14.83
N ASP A 357 -17.62 -8.86 -15.11
CA ASP A 357 -18.10 -9.36 -16.39
C ASP A 357 -19.44 -8.73 -16.79
N ALA A 358 -19.39 -7.78 -17.73
CA ALA A 358 -20.58 -7.06 -18.18
C ALA A 358 -21.56 -7.91 -19.01
N GLN A 359 -21.18 -9.13 -19.44
CA GLN A 359 -22.05 -10.05 -20.19
C GLN A 359 -22.67 -9.43 -21.46
N VAL A 360 -21.95 -8.49 -22.07
CA VAL A 360 -22.33 -7.81 -23.32
C VAL A 360 -21.10 -7.62 -24.21
N GLU A 361 -21.31 -7.58 -25.52
CA GLU A 361 -20.24 -7.43 -26.52
C GLU A 361 -19.48 -6.09 -26.39
N ARG A 362 -20.21 -5.01 -26.06
CA ARG A 362 -19.68 -3.63 -25.99
C ARG A 362 -19.91 -3.01 -24.61
N PRO A 363 -19.14 -3.41 -23.57
CA PRO A 363 -19.31 -2.92 -22.21
C PRO A 363 -19.21 -1.40 -22.08
N GLU A 364 -18.43 -0.75 -22.93
CA GLU A 364 -18.22 0.70 -22.94
C GLU A 364 -19.49 1.50 -23.29
N LEU A 365 -20.50 0.86 -23.87
CA LEU A 365 -21.80 1.47 -24.15
C LEU A 365 -22.85 1.20 -23.06
N ARG A 366 -22.50 0.45 -22.01
CA ARG A 366 -23.44 0.14 -20.92
C ARG A 366 -23.68 1.39 -20.08
N ASN A 367 -24.95 1.69 -19.83
CA ASN A 367 -25.34 2.77 -18.92
C ASN A 367 -25.32 2.28 -17.48
N PHE A 368 -24.84 3.11 -16.57
CA PHE A 368 -25.13 2.98 -15.15
C PHE A 368 -26.42 3.74 -14.83
N ASP A 369 -27.23 3.23 -13.91
CA ASP A 369 -28.44 3.92 -13.44
C ASP A 369 -28.13 5.30 -12.82
N PHE A 370 -26.89 5.47 -12.35
CA PHE A 370 -26.32 6.72 -11.86
C PHE A 370 -24.80 6.69 -11.98
N ASP A 371 -24.15 7.85 -11.92
CA ASP A 371 -22.69 7.95 -11.84
C ASP A 371 -22.24 7.74 -10.37
N PRO A 372 -21.66 6.57 -10.00
CA PRO A 372 -21.22 6.30 -8.63
C PRO A 372 -20.15 7.27 -8.12
N VAL A 373 -19.22 7.72 -8.97
CA VAL A 373 -18.15 8.64 -8.57
C VAL A 373 -18.73 10.01 -8.26
N LEU A 374 -19.59 10.56 -9.13
CA LEU A 374 -20.25 11.84 -8.89
C LEU A 374 -21.18 11.78 -7.68
N ARG A 375 -21.93 10.68 -7.50
CA ARG A 375 -22.80 10.46 -6.34
C ARG A 375 -21.97 10.41 -5.05
N ALA A 376 -20.84 9.70 -5.06
CA ALA A 376 -19.93 9.63 -3.92
C ALA A 376 -19.30 11.00 -3.61
N MET A 377 -18.87 11.75 -4.63
CA MET A 377 -18.29 13.09 -4.45
C MET A 377 -19.31 14.11 -3.94
N ALA A 378 -20.60 13.97 -4.27
CA ALA A 378 -21.65 14.88 -3.83
C ALA A 378 -21.94 14.78 -2.33
N ASP A 379 -21.80 13.60 -1.73
CA ASP A 379 -22.04 13.35 -0.30
C ASP A 379 -20.96 12.43 0.29
N ARG A 380 -19.70 12.84 0.11
CA ARG A 380 -18.52 12.06 0.45
C ARG A 380 -18.45 11.69 1.93
N GLY A 381 -18.90 12.61 2.78
CA GLY A 381 -18.98 12.44 4.22
C GLY A 381 -19.79 11.22 4.64
N ARG A 382 -20.94 11.00 3.98
CA ARG A 382 -21.84 9.88 4.26
C ARG A 382 -21.19 8.52 3.99
N TYR A 383 -20.45 8.37 2.89
CA TYR A 383 -19.76 7.12 2.57
C TYR A 383 -18.56 6.86 3.49
N VAL A 384 -17.79 7.89 3.84
CA VAL A 384 -16.72 7.77 4.83
C VAL A 384 -17.29 7.37 6.20
N ALA A 385 -18.36 8.03 6.65
CA ALA A 385 -19.02 7.69 7.91
C ALA A 385 -19.57 6.26 7.91
N ALA A 386 -20.15 5.79 6.80
CA ALA A 386 -20.61 4.41 6.67
C ALA A 386 -19.45 3.41 6.80
N ALA A 387 -18.33 3.64 6.11
CA ALA A 387 -17.15 2.80 6.21
C ALA A 387 -16.60 2.72 7.65
N LEU A 388 -16.48 3.87 8.32
CA LEU A 388 -16.03 3.94 9.71
C LEU A 388 -17.04 3.28 10.68
N THR A 389 -18.35 3.44 10.44
CA THR A 389 -19.41 2.84 11.25
C THR A 389 -19.36 1.31 11.24
N ILE A 390 -19.14 0.70 10.08
CA ILE A 390 -19.00 -0.77 9.96
C ILE A 390 -17.84 -1.28 10.83
N LEU A 391 -16.69 -0.63 10.73
CA LEU A 391 -15.47 -1.01 11.46
C LEU A 391 -15.64 -0.82 12.97
N LEU A 392 -16.23 0.30 13.38
CA LEU A 392 -16.48 0.62 14.78
C LEU A 392 -17.55 -0.28 15.41
N ALA A 393 -18.61 -0.63 14.68
CA ALA A 393 -19.65 -1.55 15.17
C ALA A 393 -19.10 -2.95 15.44
N TYR A 394 -18.29 -3.48 14.51
CA TYR A 394 -17.65 -4.79 14.68
C TYR A 394 -16.75 -4.80 15.93
N ARG A 395 -15.98 -3.73 16.13
CA ARG A 395 -15.17 -3.54 17.34
C ARG A 395 -16.04 -3.39 18.60
N ALA A 396 -17.13 -2.65 18.54
CA ALA A 396 -18.06 -2.46 19.66
C ALA A 396 -18.76 -3.78 20.07
N ALA A 397 -18.92 -4.70 19.12
CA ALA A 397 -19.35 -6.08 19.33
C ALA A 397 -18.24 -7.01 19.90
N SER A 398 -17.10 -6.45 20.32
CA SER A 398 -15.92 -7.17 20.84
C SER A 398 -15.22 -8.06 19.81
N SER A 399 -15.30 -7.70 18.52
CA SER A 399 -14.60 -8.36 17.43
C SER A 399 -14.75 -9.90 17.42
N PRO A 400 -15.98 -10.42 17.29
CA PRO A 400 -16.21 -11.87 17.31
C PRO A 400 -15.41 -12.57 16.21
N ARG A 401 -14.84 -13.73 16.53
CA ARG A 401 -14.04 -14.52 15.57
C ARG A 401 -14.96 -15.16 14.53
N VAL A 402 -14.84 -14.71 13.28
CA VAL A 402 -15.66 -15.18 12.15
C VAL A 402 -14.86 -15.87 11.05
N CYS A 403 -13.53 -15.83 11.09
CA CYS A 403 -12.67 -16.44 10.09
C CYS A 403 -11.33 -16.92 10.69
N GLY A 404 -10.58 -17.68 9.89
CA GLY A 404 -9.21 -18.11 10.21
C GLY A 404 -8.17 -16.99 10.06
N PRO A 405 -6.94 -17.21 10.56
CA PRO A 405 -5.86 -16.26 10.41
C PRO A 405 -5.47 -16.06 8.93
N LEU A 406 -4.92 -14.90 8.62
CA LEU A 406 -4.31 -14.59 7.33
C LEU A 406 -2.87 -14.12 7.55
N GLY A 407 -1.90 -14.89 7.05
CA GLY A 407 -0.48 -14.58 7.20
C GLY A 407 -0.14 -13.19 6.67
N SER A 408 0.75 -12.47 7.36
CA SER A 408 1.17 -11.09 7.07
C SER A 408 0.07 -10.01 7.20
N TYR A 409 -1.21 -10.33 7.02
CA TYR A 409 -2.33 -9.39 6.99
C TYR A 409 -3.23 -9.44 8.23
N GLY A 410 -2.70 -9.84 9.39
CA GLY A 410 -3.48 -10.05 10.62
C GLY A 410 -4.32 -8.83 11.02
N ALA A 411 -3.75 -7.62 11.01
CA ALA A 411 -4.47 -6.39 11.36
C ALA A 411 -5.61 -6.06 10.38
N TRP A 412 -5.38 -6.17 9.07
CA TRP A 412 -6.40 -5.98 8.04
C TRP A 412 -7.50 -7.05 8.13
N SER A 413 -7.11 -8.32 8.34
CA SER A 413 -8.06 -9.43 8.47
C SER A 413 -8.95 -9.28 9.71
N ALA A 414 -8.38 -8.88 10.85
CA ALA A 414 -9.10 -8.68 12.10
C ALA A 414 -9.97 -7.42 12.14
N THR A 415 -9.91 -6.57 11.10
CA THR A 415 -10.69 -5.34 11.01
C THR A 415 -11.62 -5.39 9.81
N VAL A 416 -11.08 -5.24 8.59
CA VAL A 416 -11.85 -5.10 7.35
C VAL A 416 -12.53 -6.42 6.97
N ARG A 417 -11.75 -7.49 6.78
CA ARG A 417 -12.28 -8.81 6.35
C ARG A 417 -13.31 -9.33 7.36
N SER A 418 -12.96 -9.33 8.63
CA SER A 418 -13.84 -9.86 9.68
C SER A 418 -15.12 -9.05 9.85
N ALA A 419 -15.08 -7.72 9.71
CA ALA A 419 -16.30 -6.91 9.78
C ALA A 419 -17.28 -7.23 8.64
N LEU A 420 -16.79 -7.46 7.42
CA LEU A 420 -17.63 -7.86 6.28
C LEU A 420 -18.25 -9.25 6.48
N ILE A 421 -17.46 -10.24 6.87
CA ILE A 421 -17.96 -11.61 7.13
C ILE A 421 -18.98 -11.61 8.28
N TRP A 422 -18.73 -10.81 9.33
CA TRP A 422 -19.65 -10.68 10.46
C TRP A 422 -21.03 -10.11 10.05
N LEU A 423 -21.06 -9.24 9.05
CA LEU A 423 -22.29 -8.70 8.46
C LEU A 423 -22.93 -9.63 7.41
N GLY A 424 -22.33 -10.79 7.12
CA GLY A 424 -22.87 -11.77 6.19
C GLY A 424 -22.40 -11.63 4.74
N GLU A 425 -21.42 -10.77 4.46
CA GLU A 425 -20.77 -10.76 3.14
C GLU A 425 -19.86 -11.99 2.97
N ALA A 426 -19.63 -12.39 1.72
CA ALA A 426 -18.68 -13.44 1.39
C ALA A 426 -17.26 -13.05 1.84
N ASP A 427 -16.39 -14.03 2.06
CA ASP A 427 -15.00 -13.74 2.44
C ASP A 427 -14.24 -13.14 1.24
N PRO A 428 -13.74 -11.89 1.31
CA PRO A 428 -12.98 -11.30 0.20
C PRO A 428 -11.68 -12.06 -0.09
N THR A 429 -11.14 -12.79 0.88
CA THR A 429 -9.92 -13.59 0.72
C THR A 429 -10.15 -14.92 0.02
N ALA A 430 -11.41 -15.35 -0.18
CA ALA A 430 -11.72 -16.50 -1.03
C ALA A 430 -11.20 -16.31 -2.46
N SER A 431 -11.12 -15.05 -2.92
CA SER A 431 -10.51 -14.68 -4.21
C SER A 431 -9.02 -15.01 -4.32
N MET A 432 -8.30 -15.17 -3.20
CA MET A 432 -6.89 -15.60 -3.20
C MET A 432 -6.75 -17.03 -3.71
N GLU A 433 -7.73 -17.90 -3.44
CA GLU A 433 -7.71 -19.27 -3.96
C GLU A 433 -7.98 -19.29 -5.47
N THR A 434 -8.80 -18.38 -5.99
CA THR A 434 -8.93 -18.16 -7.44
C THR A 434 -7.59 -17.73 -8.05
N ALA A 435 -6.92 -16.74 -7.44
CA ALA A 435 -5.61 -16.28 -7.91
C ALA A 435 -4.55 -17.40 -7.89
N ARG A 436 -4.55 -18.24 -6.86
CA ARG A 436 -3.66 -19.42 -6.74
C ARG A 436 -3.97 -20.51 -7.76
N ALA A 437 -5.25 -20.74 -8.05
CA ALA A 437 -5.68 -21.74 -9.02
C ALA A 437 -5.24 -21.37 -10.44
N GLU A 438 -5.18 -20.07 -10.74
CA GLU A 438 -4.85 -19.53 -12.07
C GLU A 438 -3.37 -19.17 -12.23
N ASP A 439 -2.53 -19.31 -11.20
CA ASP A 439 -1.09 -19.05 -11.30
C ASP A 439 -0.44 -20.07 -12.26
N PRO A 440 0.09 -19.62 -13.42
CA PRO A 440 0.67 -20.51 -14.40
C PRO A 440 1.89 -21.25 -13.86
N ASN A 441 2.64 -20.68 -12.92
CA ASN A 441 3.78 -21.37 -12.31
C ASN A 441 3.31 -22.54 -11.44
N LEU A 442 2.25 -22.35 -10.64
CA LEU A 442 1.68 -23.43 -9.83
C LEU A 442 0.99 -24.49 -10.70
N SER A 443 0.37 -24.09 -11.82
CA SER A 443 -0.23 -25.02 -12.78
C SER A 443 0.82 -25.92 -13.43
N GLN A 444 1.92 -25.34 -13.95
CA GLN A 444 3.02 -26.11 -14.56
C GLN A 444 3.70 -27.04 -13.55
N GLN A 445 3.79 -26.62 -12.29
CA GLN A 445 4.32 -27.47 -11.23
C GLN A 445 3.41 -28.68 -10.98
N ARG A 446 2.09 -28.48 -10.88
CA ARG A 446 1.12 -29.57 -10.69
C ARG A 446 1.21 -30.58 -11.83
N GLU A 447 1.21 -30.08 -13.07
CA GLU A 447 1.35 -30.90 -14.28
C GLU A 447 2.66 -31.69 -14.30
N LEU A 448 3.77 -31.10 -13.81
CA LEU A 448 5.03 -31.82 -13.65
C LEU A 448 4.90 -33.00 -12.69
N PHE A 449 4.27 -32.80 -11.53
CA PHE A 449 4.13 -33.86 -10.53
C PHE A 449 3.20 -34.98 -11.02
N GLU A 450 2.12 -34.62 -11.72
CA GLU A 450 1.21 -35.59 -12.36
C GLU A 450 1.94 -36.42 -13.41
N HIS A 451 2.68 -35.78 -14.35
CA HIS A 451 3.48 -36.51 -15.33
C HIS A 451 4.61 -37.33 -14.71
N TRP A 452 5.19 -36.87 -13.59
CA TRP A 452 6.20 -37.64 -12.89
C TRP A 452 5.60 -38.92 -12.30
N GLN A 453 4.41 -38.85 -11.67
CA GLN A 453 3.71 -40.03 -11.16
C GLN A 453 3.28 -40.99 -12.27
N GLU A 454 2.90 -40.48 -13.43
CA GLU A 454 2.40 -41.29 -14.54
C GLU A 454 3.52 -41.96 -15.34
N HIS A 455 4.69 -41.32 -15.46
CA HIS A 455 5.72 -41.74 -16.43
C HIS A 455 7.09 -42.04 -15.82
N LEU A 456 7.30 -41.77 -14.54
CA LEU A 456 8.55 -42.01 -13.83
C LEU A 456 8.28 -42.77 -12.52
N ASP A 457 9.29 -43.49 -12.03
CA ASP A 457 9.19 -44.27 -10.79
C ASP A 457 9.31 -43.33 -9.58
N GLU A 458 8.31 -43.37 -8.68
CA GLU A 458 8.40 -42.69 -7.37
C GLU A 458 9.61 -43.19 -6.57
N GLY A 459 10.28 -42.29 -5.84
CA GLY A 459 11.46 -42.61 -5.03
C GLY A 459 12.76 -42.85 -5.80
N ARG A 460 12.71 -43.00 -7.12
CA ARG A 460 13.91 -43.14 -7.96
C ARG A 460 14.49 -41.78 -8.33
N PHE A 461 15.81 -41.68 -8.23
CA PHE A 461 16.56 -40.48 -8.64
C PHE A 461 16.86 -40.48 -10.14
N TYR A 462 16.30 -39.51 -10.86
CA TYR A 462 16.54 -39.25 -12.27
C TYR A 462 17.44 -38.02 -12.45
N SER A 463 18.40 -38.09 -13.38
CA SER A 463 19.03 -36.92 -13.95
C SER A 463 18.05 -36.18 -14.86
N VAL A 464 18.27 -34.89 -15.09
CA VAL A 464 17.41 -34.10 -16.01
C VAL A 464 17.42 -34.69 -17.42
N SER A 465 18.57 -35.22 -17.87
CA SER A 465 18.68 -35.87 -19.18
C SER A 465 17.83 -37.14 -19.27
N GLU A 466 17.75 -37.95 -18.21
CA GLU A 466 16.87 -39.11 -18.16
C GLU A 466 15.39 -38.70 -18.24
N VAL A 467 14.99 -37.65 -17.50
CA VAL A 467 13.61 -37.14 -17.56
C VAL A 467 13.26 -36.63 -18.96
N VAL A 468 14.16 -35.87 -19.59
CA VAL A 468 13.95 -35.39 -20.97
C VAL A 468 13.90 -36.54 -21.96
N ALA A 469 14.72 -37.59 -21.78
CA ALA A 469 14.67 -38.76 -22.64
C ALA A 469 13.33 -39.51 -22.54
N VAL A 470 12.78 -39.65 -21.33
CA VAL A 470 11.44 -40.22 -21.11
C VAL A 470 10.36 -39.35 -21.76
N ALA A 471 10.41 -38.03 -21.58
CA ALA A 471 9.42 -37.12 -22.18
C ALA A 471 9.48 -37.12 -23.72
N CYS A 472 10.67 -37.24 -24.30
CA CYS A 472 10.89 -37.21 -25.76
C CYS A 472 10.88 -38.59 -26.43
N GLU A 473 10.47 -39.65 -25.75
CA GLU A 473 10.39 -41.00 -26.33
C GLU A 473 9.39 -41.02 -27.50
N THR A 474 9.81 -41.51 -28.67
CA THR A 474 8.98 -41.64 -29.88
C THR A 474 8.66 -43.09 -30.18
N ASP A 475 7.53 -43.34 -30.84
CA ASP A 475 7.27 -44.66 -31.42
C ASP A 475 8.19 -44.92 -32.64
N GLN A 476 8.58 -46.18 -32.81
CA GLN A 476 9.51 -46.59 -33.86
C GLN A 476 8.86 -46.60 -35.25
N PHE A 477 7.54 -46.69 -35.33
CA PHE A 477 6.82 -46.86 -36.60
C PHE A 477 6.31 -45.55 -37.21
N ASP A 478 5.80 -44.61 -36.40
CA ASP A 478 5.18 -43.36 -36.88
C ASP A 478 5.93 -42.09 -36.50
N GLN A 479 7.04 -42.21 -35.74
CA GLN A 479 7.84 -41.11 -35.21
C GLN A 479 7.06 -40.11 -34.34
N GLN A 480 5.90 -40.49 -33.82
CA GLN A 480 5.12 -39.66 -32.89
C GLN A 480 5.67 -39.79 -31.48
N TYR A 481 5.62 -38.71 -30.70
CA TYR A 481 6.00 -38.74 -29.29
C TYR A 481 4.98 -39.54 -28.49
N ARG A 482 5.45 -40.45 -27.65
CA ARG A 482 4.59 -41.27 -26.75
C ARG A 482 3.96 -40.45 -25.64
N ARG A 483 4.62 -39.35 -25.24
CA ARG A 483 4.24 -38.49 -24.11
C ARG A 483 4.24 -37.01 -24.54
N PRO A 484 3.41 -36.62 -25.53
CA PRO A 484 3.47 -35.30 -26.14
C PRO A 484 3.21 -34.17 -25.12
N LEU A 485 2.26 -34.37 -24.18
CA LEU A 485 1.96 -33.39 -23.13
C LEU A 485 3.13 -33.18 -22.16
N PHE A 486 3.77 -34.28 -21.71
CA PHE A 486 4.93 -34.17 -20.83
C PHE A 486 6.11 -33.46 -21.52
N ARG A 487 6.33 -33.75 -22.80
CA ARG A 487 7.31 -33.02 -23.61
C ARG A 487 6.94 -31.55 -23.73
N ASP A 488 5.69 -31.24 -24.04
CA ASP A 488 5.24 -29.87 -24.28
C ASP A 488 5.36 -29.00 -23.02
N LEU A 489 5.05 -29.53 -21.84
CA LEU A 489 5.33 -28.89 -20.54
C LEU A 489 6.82 -28.50 -20.41
N LEU A 490 7.73 -29.45 -20.67
CA LEU A 490 9.17 -29.20 -20.60
C LEU A 490 9.61 -28.19 -21.68
N MET A 491 9.01 -28.23 -22.87
CA MET A 491 9.28 -27.29 -23.95
C MET A 491 8.85 -25.86 -23.61
N VAL A 492 7.64 -25.68 -23.06
CA VAL A 492 7.12 -24.38 -22.62
C VAL A 492 8.07 -23.76 -21.60
N ARG A 493 8.57 -24.55 -20.63
CA ARG A 493 9.50 -24.06 -19.61
C ARG A 493 10.87 -23.65 -20.16
N THR A 494 11.30 -24.29 -21.24
CA THR A 494 12.63 -24.04 -21.85
C THR A 494 12.62 -22.95 -22.93
N GLY A 495 11.42 -22.47 -23.30
CA GLY A 495 11.21 -21.54 -24.41
C GLY A 495 11.21 -22.31 -25.74
N ALA A 496 10.06 -22.29 -26.44
CA ALA A 496 9.72 -23.14 -27.59
C ALA A 496 10.58 -22.98 -28.88
N ARG A 497 11.80 -22.41 -28.80
CA ARG A 497 12.67 -22.15 -29.95
C ARG A 497 13.57 -23.34 -30.33
N ALA A 498 13.70 -24.36 -29.48
CA ALA A 498 14.55 -25.53 -29.73
C ALA A 498 13.74 -26.78 -30.11
N ALA A 499 14.37 -27.74 -30.79
CA ALA A 499 13.75 -29.03 -31.12
C ALA A 499 13.61 -29.96 -29.90
N THR A 500 14.45 -29.75 -28.88
CA THR A 500 14.48 -30.53 -27.64
C THR A 500 14.53 -29.61 -26.41
N PRO A 501 13.97 -30.04 -25.26
CA PRO A 501 14.00 -29.25 -24.04
C PRO A 501 15.43 -29.04 -23.52
N SER A 502 15.75 -27.81 -23.10
CA SER A 502 17.04 -27.47 -22.49
C SER A 502 17.18 -28.11 -21.09
N THR A 503 18.08 -29.09 -20.95
CA THR A 503 18.38 -29.75 -19.67
C THR A 503 18.91 -28.77 -18.61
N VAL A 504 19.66 -27.74 -19.01
CA VAL A 504 20.15 -26.70 -18.10
C VAL A 504 19.00 -25.88 -17.52
N SER A 505 18.04 -25.49 -18.36
CA SER A 505 16.89 -24.68 -17.93
C SER A 505 15.93 -25.49 -17.06
N ILE A 506 15.69 -26.75 -17.40
CA ILE A 506 14.89 -27.68 -16.57
C ILE A 506 15.60 -27.95 -15.24
N GLY A 507 16.92 -28.15 -15.24
CA GLY A 507 17.68 -28.35 -14.00
C GLY A 507 17.58 -27.15 -13.05
N LYS A 508 17.64 -25.92 -13.58
CA LYS A 508 17.39 -24.71 -12.78
C LYS A 508 15.97 -24.69 -12.22
N TRP A 509 14.98 -25.08 -13.01
CA TRP A 509 13.59 -25.15 -12.57
C TRP A 509 13.38 -26.21 -11.49
N PHE A 510 13.85 -27.45 -11.67
CA PHE A 510 13.73 -28.50 -10.64
C PHE A 510 14.41 -28.11 -9.34
N LYS A 511 15.55 -27.41 -9.40
CA LYS A 511 16.20 -26.86 -8.21
C LYS A 511 15.32 -25.84 -7.48
N THR A 512 14.55 -25.01 -8.20
CA THR A 512 13.59 -24.09 -7.56
C THR A 512 12.39 -24.81 -6.92
N LEU A 513 12.04 -26.01 -7.40
CA LEU A 513 10.93 -26.82 -6.88
C LEU A 513 11.36 -27.76 -5.75
N SER A 514 12.64 -28.07 -5.63
CA SER A 514 13.13 -28.98 -4.60
C SER A 514 12.71 -28.53 -3.21
N GLY A 515 12.15 -29.45 -2.43
CA GLY A 515 11.62 -29.21 -1.09
C GLY A 515 10.16 -28.75 -1.05
N GLN A 516 9.58 -28.29 -2.18
CA GLN A 516 8.17 -27.90 -2.23
C GLN A 516 7.26 -29.12 -2.18
N VAL A 517 6.13 -28.98 -1.46
CA VAL A 517 5.16 -30.04 -1.26
C VAL A 517 3.88 -29.74 -2.03
N MET A 518 3.38 -30.73 -2.74
CA MET A 518 2.15 -30.60 -3.54
C MET A 518 1.47 -31.97 -3.67
N ALA A 519 0.16 -31.99 -3.42
CA ALA A 519 -0.65 -33.22 -3.46
C ALA A 519 -0.02 -34.41 -2.70
N GLY A 520 0.56 -34.15 -1.52
CA GLY A 520 1.20 -35.19 -0.69
C GLY A 520 2.57 -35.67 -1.19
N HIS A 521 3.16 -35.04 -2.21
CA HIS A 521 4.47 -35.40 -2.76
C HIS A 521 5.45 -34.23 -2.62
N ARG A 522 6.75 -34.56 -2.62
CA ARG A 522 7.85 -33.59 -2.57
C ARG A 522 8.90 -33.96 -3.61
N LEU A 523 9.32 -32.98 -4.42
CA LEU A 523 10.51 -33.15 -5.26
C LEU A 523 11.76 -32.98 -4.38
N VAL A 524 12.67 -33.94 -4.41
CA VAL A 524 13.92 -33.93 -3.63
C VAL A 524 15.10 -33.96 -4.59
N ASP A 525 16.08 -33.08 -4.38
CA ASP A 525 17.33 -33.09 -5.12
C ASP A 525 18.45 -33.84 -4.37
N HIS A 526 19.26 -34.56 -5.12
CA HIS A 526 20.51 -35.15 -4.68
C HIS A 526 21.65 -34.51 -5.48
N PRO A 527 22.42 -33.58 -4.89
CA PRO A 527 23.55 -32.97 -5.56
C PRO A 527 24.64 -34.00 -5.86
N ASP A 528 25.24 -33.91 -7.05
CA ASP A 528 26.38 -34.74 -7.48
C ASP A 528 27.37 -33.83 -8.22
N GLU A 529 28.55 -33.63 -7.62
CA GLU A 529 29.60 -32.74 -8.13
C GLU A 529 30.19 -33.19 -9.48
N LYS A 530 30.02 -34.47 -9.86
CA LYS A 530 30.62 -35.05 -11.07
C LYS A 530 29.61 -35.29 -12.18
N ARG A 531 28.36 -35.60 -11.84
CA ARG A 531 27.33 -36.04 -12.82
C ARG A 531 26.13 -35.10 -12.93
N GLY A 532 26.10 -34.03 -12.14
CA GLY A 532 24.98 -33.09 -12.08
C GLY A 532 23.86 -33.58 -11.17
N ASN A 533 23.07 -32.64 -10.65
CA ASN A 533 22.01 -32.94 -9.69
C ASN A 533 20.99 -33.95 -10.23
N ARG A 534 20.59 -34.89 -9.37
CA ARG A 534 19.49 -35.84 -9.63
C ARG A 534 18.27 -35.46 -8.80
N TYR A 535 17.09 -35.84 -9.26
CA TYR A 535 15.82 -35.47 -8.65
C TYR A 535 14.91 -36.69 -8.53
N ALA A 536 14.17 -36.77 -7.44
CA ALA A 536 13.17 -37.82 -7.21
C ALA A 536 11.89 -37.21 -6.66
N LEU A 537 10.74 -37.71 -7.10
CA LEU A 537 9.47 -37.41 -6.45
C LEU A 537 9.25 -38.39 -5.30
N MET A 538 9.12 -37.87 -4.09
CA MET A 538 8.96 -38.64 -2.86
C MET A 538 7.54 -38.44 -2.32
N ARG A 539 6.84 -39.53 -2.04
CA ARG A 539 5.56 -39.48 -1.34
C ARG A 539 5.81 -39.16 0.13
N LEU A 540 5.08 -38.19 0.67
CA LEU A 540 5.07 -37.95 2.10
C LEU A 540 4.16 -39.01 2.73
N HIS A 541 4.74 -39.87 3.56
CA HIS A 541 3.93 -40.65 4.48
C HIS A 541 3.27 -39.66 5.45
N ALA A 542 1.96 -39.81 5.69
CA ALA A 542 1.32 -39.11 6.79
C ALA A 542 2.10 -39.49 8.05
N SER A 543 2.85 -38.55 8.62
CA SER A 543 3.49 -38.78 9.91
C SER A 543 2.39 -38.94 10.95
N ASP A 544 2.59 -39.88 11.87
CA ASP A 544 1.80 -40.19 13.07
C ASP A 544 1.69 -39.01 14.07
N ASP A 545 1.52 -37.78 13.59
CA ASP A 545 1.41 -36.56 14.38
C ASP A 545 -0.06 -36.22 14.73
N ASP A 546 -1.04 -36.97 14.19
CA ASP A 546 -2.45 -36.86 14.58
C ASP A 546 -2.82 -37.68 15.83
N ASP A 547 -1.99 -38.67 16.22
CA ASP A 547 -2.22 -39.47 17.45
C ASP A 547 -1.75 -38.75 18.72
N ALA A 548 -0.93 -37.70 18.61
CA ALA A 548 -0.52 -36.86 19.73
C ALA A 548 -1.56 -35.79 20.13
N ARG A 549 -2.70 -35.68 19.40
CA ARG A 549 -3.78 -34.73 19.71
C ARG A 549 -5.08 -35.36 20.19
N GLN A 550 -5.14 -36.69 20.36
CA GLN A 550 -6.31 -37.40 20.88
C GLN A 550 -6.13 -38.06 22.26
N THR A 551 -5.13 -37.65 23.04
CA THR A 551 -5.03 -38.02 24.47
C THR A 551 -5.20 -36.82 25.39
N VAL A 552 -6.27 -36.05 25.19
CA VAL A 552 -6.87 -35.29 26.29
C VAL A 552 -8.40 -35.38 26.19
N SER A 553 -8.97 -36.36 26.88
CA SER A 553 -10.30 -36.30 27.49
C SER A 553 -10.43 -37.44 28.51
N PRO A 554 -11.23 -37.29 29.58
CA PRO A 554 -12.16 -36.19 29.88
C PRO A 554 -11.60 -35.11 30.81
#